data_AF-A0AAV2ZBQ8-F1
#
_entry.id   AF-A0AAV2ZBQ8-F1
#
_cell.length_a   1.000
_cell.length_b   1.000
_cell.length_c   1.000
_cell.angle_alpha   90.00
_cell.angle_beta   90.00
_cell.angle_gamma   90.00
#
_symmetry.space_group_name_H-M   'P 1'
#
loop_
_entity.id
_entity.type
_entity.pdbx_description
1 polymer ?
#
loop_
_entity_poly.entity_id
_entity_poly.type
_entity_poly.pdbx_seq_one_letter_code
_entity_poly.pdbx_strand_id
1 'polypeptide(L)'
;MFQIMVSSKRARAFRLFASVIAEQIGYQLDGYSRVYMKSVERVVLNGFMHIDSRSLESLQIFCDDPHPSLVKGSGRSKEGFSLFGLLNQTATVGGHKMLQKWMLAPLVDRGLIDERLDAVDFMLRSEHEALRQQQSLLLKQVGDLGGVFRRIKTRSASVRDWCSLYNTAEAFLQMHARFELDRNSTGDLPALISNSVRSGNPLQLSATLRNVIDFEESRSEKEVIVRSGVSDALDQARDKYQDLDNILTEIAYQIQEVHPTIAPVTVQYIPQVGYVVCCDSATTIPEFVFQFQEDDTTFFYKDSCCRDLDDSIGDVFGMLVVWFLLA
;
A
#
# COMPACT_ATOMS: atom_id res chain seq x y z
N MET A 1 -0.98 -8.39 -10.70
CA MET A 1 -1.54 -9.54 -11.44
C MET A 1 -0.39 -10.18 -12.19
N PHE A 2 0.14 -11.31 -11.69
CA PHE A 2 1.14 -12.09 -12.42
C PHE A 2 0.37 -13.06 -13.33
N GLN A 3 0.42 -12.82 -14.64
CA GLN A 3 -0.11 -13.75 -15.63
C GLN A 3 1.01 -14.72 -16.00
N ILE A 4 0.94 -15.96 -15.51
CA ILE A 4 1.87 -17.02 -15.90
C ILE A 4 1.29 -17.69 -17.16
N MET A 5 2.02 -17.56 -18.26
CA MET A 5 1.71 -18.19 -19.54
C MET A 5 2.16 -19.65 -19.49
N VAL A 6 1.25 -20.62 -19.65
CA VAL A 6 1.63 -22.04 -19.69
C VAL A 6 1.04 -22.72 -20.92
N SER A 7 1.93 -23.04 -21.86
CA SER A 7 1.72 -24.01 -22.92
C SER A 7 2.00 -25.43 -22.40
N SER A 8 1.05 -26.34 -22.63
CA SER A 8 1.19 -27.80 -22.63
C SER A 8 2.13 -28.44 -21.56
N LYS A 9 1.54 -28.76 -20.39
CA LYS A 9 1.64 -30.03 -19.63
C LYS A 9 1.15 -29.78 -18.20
N ARG A 10 -0.05 -30.30 -17.88
CA ARG A 10 -0.76 -30.11 -16.59
C ARG A 10 0.08 -30.41 -15.33
N ALA A 11 1.14 -31.21 -15.44
CA ALA A 11 2.03 -31.56 -14.34
C ALA A 11 3.17 -30.54 -14.04
N ARG A 12 3.53 -29.64 -14.97
CA ARG A 12 4.62 -28.66 -14.75
C ARG A 12 4.13 -27.38 -14.06
N ALA A 13 2.92 -26.91 -14.38
CA ALA A 13 2.31 -25.77 -13.69
C ALA A 13 2.07 -26.08 -12.20
N PHE A 14 1.63 -27.29 -11.87
CA PHE A 14 1.47 -27.73 -10.48
C PHE A 14 2.81 -27.87 -9.74
N ARG A 15 3.89 -28.24 -10.43
CA ARG A 15 5.25 -28.27 -9.84
C ARG A 15 5.83 -26.87 -9.63
N LEU A 16 5.56 -25.92 -10.53
CA LEU A 16 5.94 -24.52 -10.35
C LEU A 16 5.13 -23.86 -9.22
N PHE A 17 3.85 -24.22 -9.13
CA PHE A 17 2.96 -23.84 -8.02
C PHE A 17 3.45 -24.41 -6.68
N ALA A 18 3.81 -25.70 -6.65
CA ALA A 18 4.40 -26.33 -5.49
C ALA A 18 5.80 -25.80 -5.16
N SER A 19 6.62 -25.42 -6.14
CA SER A 19 7.97 -24.89 -5.91
C SER A 19 7.95 -23.45 -5.42
N VAL A 20 7.04 -22.59 -5.91
CA VAL A 20 6.87 -21.22 -5.38
C VAL A 20 6.36 -21.26 -3.94
N ILE A 21 5.52 -22.23 -3.60
CA ILE A 21 5.08 -22.46 -2.21
C ILE A 21 6.21 -23.11 -1.38
N ALA A 22 6.98 -24.05 -1.94
CA ALA A 22 8.00 -24.81 -1.21
C ALA A 22 9.37 -24.12 -1.07
N GLU A 23 9.79 -23.27 -2.00
CA GLU A 23 10.98 -22.40 -1.83
C GLU A 23 10.80 -21.42 -0.67
N GLN A 24 9.56 -21.10 -0.29
CA GLN A 24 9.25 -20.34 0.92
C GLN A 24 9.16 -21.20 2.20
N ILE A 25 9.17 -22.53 2.09
CA ILE A 25 9.21 -23.45 3.25
C ILE A 25 10.68 -23.69 3.70
N GLY A 26 11.67 -23.43 2.84
CA GLY A 26 13.10 -23.64 3.14
C GLY A 26 13.82 -22.50 3.87
N TYR A 27 13.21 -21.32 3.97
CA TYR A 27 13.73 -20.20 4.76
C TYR A 27 12.72 -19.85 5.85
N GLN A 28 12.69 -20.69 6.90
CA GLN A 28 12.01 -20.37 8.14
C GLN A 28 12.80 -19.28 8.87
N LEU A 29 12.21 -18.09 8.96
CA LEU A 29 12.22 -17.15 10.09
C LEU A 29 11.28 -15.98 9.69
N ASP A 30 10.13 -15.93 10.38
CA ASP A 30 9.16 -14.83 10.51
C ASP A 30 8.59 -14.10 9.27
N GLY A 31 7.25 -14.18 9.13
CA GLY A 31 6.44 -13.27 8.30
C GLY A 31 5.69 -13.95 7.15
N TYR A 32 4.50 -14.47 7.43
CA TYR A 32 3.58 -15.07 6.44
C TYR A 32 3.23 -14.10 5.30
N SER A 33 3.98 -14.12 4.19
CA SER A 33 3.53 -13.53 2.93
C SER A 33 2.54 -14.48 2.23
N ARG A 34 1.27 -14.45 2.64
CA ARG A 34 0.21 -15.23 1.97
C ARG A 34 0.07 -14.77 0.51
N VAL A 35 0.31 -15.68 -0.44
CA VAL A 35 0.10 -15.42 -1.86
C VAL A 35 -1.40 -15.37 -2.17
N TYR A 36 -1.91 -14.18 -2.46
CA TYR A 36 -3.32 -14.00 -2.84
C TYR A 36 -3.50 -14.24 -4.35
N MET A 37 -4.13 -15.36 -4.72
CA MET A 37 -4.59 -15.62 -6.09
C MET A 37 -6.09 -15.38 -6.22
N LYS A 38 -6.47 -14.57 -7.21
CA LYS A 38 -7.88 -14.30 -7.52
C LYS A 38 -8.49 -15.42 -8.39
N SER A 39 -7.80 -15.77 -9.46
CA SER A 39 -8.25 -16.79 -10.42
C SER A 39 -7.05 -17.43 -11.11
N VAL A 40 -7.25 -18.65 -11.62
CA VAL A 40 -6.36 -19.31 -12.57
C VAL A 40 -7.12 -19.44 -13.87
N GLU A 41 -6.62 -18.82 -14.92
CA GLU A 41 -7.29 -18.78 -16.23
C GLU A 41 -6.44 -19.49 -17.28
N ARG A 42 -7.10 -20.28 -18.12
CA ARG A 42 -6.46 -20.89 -19.28
C ARG A 42 -6.36 -19.83 -20.38
N VAL A 43 -5.14 -19.40 -20.66
CA VAL A 43 -4.87 -18.56 -21.84
C VAL A 43 -4.81 -19.46 -23.06
N VAL A 44 -5.77 -19.31 -23.98
CA VAL A 44 -5.72 -19.94 -25.30
C VAL A 44 -4.93 -18.99 -26.20
N LEU A 45 -3.90 -19.50 -26.89
CA LEU A 45 -3.06 -18.68 -27.78
C LEU A 45 -3.73 -18.39 -29.13
N ASN A 46 -4.85 -19.06 -29.45
CA ASN A 46 -5.66 -18.75 -30.62
C ASN A 46 -6.11 -17.29 -30.55
N GLY A 47 -5.83 -16.51 -31.60
CA GLY A 47 -6.12 -15.07 -31.63
C GLY A 47 -4.88 -14.17 -31.45
N PHE A 48 -3.72 -14.76 -31.17
CA PHE A 48 -2.44 -14.05 -31.13
C PHE A 48 -1.44 -14.58 -32.17
N MET A 49 -0.55 -13.72 -32.64
CA MET A 49 0.56 -14.09 -33.50
C MET A 49 1.57 -14.92 -32.72
N HIS A 50 1.97 -16.06 -33.26
CA HIS A 50 3.05 -16.86 -32.70
C HIS A 50 4.40 -16.25 -33.05
N ILE A 51 5.15 -15.87 -32.03
CA ILE A 51 6.52 -15.35 -32.17
C ILE A 51 7.41 -16.24 -31.30
N ASP A 52 8.44 -16.82 -31.89
CA ASP A 52 9.41 -17.62 -31.14
C ASP A 52 10.43 -16.72 -30.42
N SER A 53 11.15 -17.28 -29.44
CA SER A 53 12.14 -16.53 -28.65
C SER A 53 13.21 -15.89 -29.53
N ARG A 54 13.67 -16.61 -30.57
CA ARG A 54 14.71 -16.14 -31.48
C ARG A 54 14.24 -14.93 -32.28
N SER A 55 12.98 -14.90 -32.71
CA SER A 55 12.42 -13.74 -33.40
C SER A 55 12.25 -12.55 -32.46
N LEU A 56 11.81 -12.75 -31.21
CA LEU A 56 11.76 -11.68 -30.21
C LEU A 56 13.13 -11.06 -29.95
N GLU A 57 14.17 -11.88 -29.85
CA GLU A 57 15.56 -11.45 -29.66
C GLU A 57 16.12 -10.77 -30.92
N SER A 58 15.93 -11.37 -32.10
CA SER A 58 16.46 -10.85 -33.38
C SER A 58 15.82 -9.53 -33.79
N LEU A 59 14.53 -9.35 -33.47
CA LEU A 59 13.80 -8.09 -33.67
C LEU A 59 14.01 -7.10 -32.51
N GLN A 60 14.77 -7.49 -31.47
CA GLN A 60 15.02 -6.68 -30.27
C GLN A 60 13.73 -6.11 -29.68
N ILE A 61 12.69 -6.95 -29.56
CA ILE A 61 11.41 -6.53 -28.99
C ILE A 61 11.61 -6.08 -27.54
N PHE A 62 12.43 -6.83 -26.79
CA PHE A 62 12.89 -6.50 -25.46
C PHE A 62 14.41 -6.69 -25.38
N CYS A 63 15.04 -5.99 -24.45
CA CYS A 63 16.46 -6.12 -24.16
C CYS A 63 16.66 -5.97 -22.65
N ASP A 64 17.09 -7.04 -21.98
CA ASP A 64 17.48 -6.96 -20.58
C ASP A 64 18.94 -6.51 -20.47
N ASP A 65 19.15 -5.26 -20.06
CA ASP A 65 20.48 -4.71 -19.79
C ASP A 65 20.84 -4.96 -18.32
N PRO A 66 21.84 -5.82 -18.03
CA PRO A 66 22.24 -6.13 -16.66
C PRO A 66 22.88 -4.91 -15.99
N HIS A 67 22.72 -4.81 -14.68
CA HIS A 67 23.32 -3.73 -13.91
C HIS A 67 24.87 -3.76 -14.05
N PRO A 68 25.54 -2.62 -14.33
CA PRO A 68 26.97 -2.60 -14.65
C PRO A 68 27.88 -2.92 -13.47
N SER A 69 27.37 -2.88 -12.23
CA SER A 69 28.13 -3.28 -11.04
C SER A 69 27.92 -4.77 -10.74
N LEU A 70 28.97 -5.56 -10.95
CA LEU A 70 29.06 -6.95 -10.48
C LEU A 70 29.24 -7.06 -8.95
N VAL A 71 29.69 -5.97 -8.30
CA VAL A 71 30.10 -5.94 -6.89
C VAL A 71 28.94 -5.69 -5.93
N LYS A 72 27.88 -4.98 -6.36
CA LYS A 72 26.65 -4.76 -5.55
C LYS A 72 25.59 -5.86 -5.74
N GLY A 73 25.97 -6.99 -6.33
CA GLY A 73 25.06 -8.07 -6.74
C GLY A 73 24.34 -7.76 -8.05
N SER A 74 23.56 -8.73 -8.55
CA SER A 74 22.67 -8.55 -9.69
C SER A 74 21.56 -7.56 -9.33
N GLY A 75 21.85 -6.26 -9.49
CA GLY A 75 20.83 -5.22 -9.48
C GLY A 75 19.73 -5.57 -10.49
N ARG A 76 18.55 -4.97 -10.30
CA ARG A 76 17.41 -5.21 -11.20
C ARG A 76 17.81 -4.85 -12.63
N SER A 77 17.72 -5.81 -13.56
CA SER A 77 17.92 -5.53 -15.00
C SER A 77 16.98 -4.41 -15.41
N LYS A 78 17.47 -3.55 -16.30
CA LYS A 78 16.67 -2.50 -16.90
C LYS A 78 16.44 -2.82 -18.36
N GLU A 79 15.38 -2.26 -18.91
CA GLU A 79 15.18 -2.30 -20.35
C GLU A 79 16.33 -1.53 -21.03
N GLY A 80 17.07 -2.22 -21.90
CA GLY A 80 18.11 -1.67 -22.75
C GLY A 80 17.54 -1.07 -24.04
N PHE A 81 18.38 -0.98 -25.08
CA PHE A 81 17.92 -0.54 -26.40
C PHE A 81 17.06 -1.60 -27.07
N SER A 82 15.75 -1.37 -27.10
CA SER A 82 14.76 -2.28 -27.69
C SER A 82 13.58 -1.51 -28.28
N LEU A 83 12.75 -2.20 -29.08
CA LEU A 83 11.50 -1.64 -29.60
C LEU A 83 10.55 -1.27 -28.45
N PHE A 84 10.48 -2.09 -27.40
CA PHE A 84 9.67 -1.78 -26.23
C PHE A 84 10.17 -0.53 -25.51
N GLY A 85 11.48 -0.40 -25.32
CA GLY A 85 12.10 0.79 -24.73
C GLY A 85 11.77 2.07 -25.52
N LEU A 86 11.73 1.99 -26.85
CA LEU A 86 11.35 3.10 -27.73
C LEU A 86 9.85 3.47 -27.62
N LEU A 87 8.98 2.46 -27.62
CA LEU A 87 7.52 2.66 -27.68
C LEU A 87 6.88 2.92 -26.32
N ASN A 88 7.49 2.47 -25.23
CA ASN A 88 6.90 2.57 -23.90
C ASN A 88 6.98 3.99 -23.33
N GLN A 89 6.00 4.81 -23.68
CA GLN A 89 5.75 6.14 -23.09
C GLN A 89 4.58 6.12 -22.10
N THR A 90 4.26 4.95 -21.54
CA THR A 90 3.12 4.80 -20.63
C THR A 90 3.37 5.48 -19.28
N ALA A 91 2.34 6.11 -18.73
CA ALA A 91 2.45 6.82 -17.45
C ALA A 91 2.26 5.90 -16.22
N THR A 92 1.65 4.73 -16.38
CA THR A 92 1.26 3.85 -15.28
C THR A 92 1.94 2.49 -15.37
N VAL A 93 2.16 1.86 -14.21
CA VAL A 93 2.66 0.47 -14.13
C VAL A 93 1.72 -0.50 -14.85
N GLY A 94 0.41 -0.24 -14.80
CA GLY A 94 -0.60 -1.00 -15.53
C GLY A 94 -0.43 -0.88 -17.05
N GLY A 95 -0.27 0.34 -17.55
CA GLY A 95 -0.01 0.62 -18.97
C GLY A 95 1.27 -0.04 -19.47
N HIS A 96 2.36 0.08 -18.71
CA HIS A 96 3.64 -0.57 -19.04
C HIS A 96 3.49 -2.08 -19.22
N LYS A 97 2.84 -2.75 -18.24
CA LYS A 97 2.58 -4.20 -18.31
C LYS A 97 1.63 -4.57 -19.45
N MET A 98 0.65 -3.72 -19.75
CA MET A 98 -0.29 -3.95 -20.85
C MET A 98 0.39 -3.83 -22.21
N LEU A 99 1.21 -2.82 -22.42
CA LEU A 99 2.00 -2.64 -23.63
C LEU A 99 3.01 -3.79 -23.81
N GLN A 100 3.71 -4.17 -22.75
CA GLN A 100 4.61 -5.33 -22.76
C GLN A 100 3.86 -6.59 -23.21
N LYS A 101 2.67 -6.83 -22.66
CA LYS A 101 1.81 -7.95 -23.08
C LYS A 101 1.40 -7.87 -24.55
N TRP A 102 1.06 -6.68 -25.06
CA TRP A 102 0.68 -6.50 -26.46
C TRP A 102 1.84 -6.77 -27.42
N MET A 103 3.06 -6.40 -27.03
CA MET A 103 4.26 -6.65 -27.84
C MET A 103 4.70 -8.13 -27.80
N LEU A 104 4.46 -8.83 -26.69
CA LEU A 104 4.70 -10.28 -26.57
C LEU A 104 3.67 -11.12 -27.34
N ALA A 105 2.43 -10.64 -27.42
CA ALA A 105 1.33 -11.35 -28.05
C ALA A 105 0.52 -10.39 -28.92
N PRO A 106 0.99 -10.08 -30.15
CA PRO A 106 0.24 -9.27 -31.10
C PRO A 106 -1.07 -9.96 -31.50
N LEU A 107 -2.11 -9.17 -31.76
CA LEU A 107 -3.39 -9.69 -32.23
C LEU A 107 -3.29 -10.17 -33.68
N VAL A 108 -4.10 -11.17 -34.05
CA VAL A 108 -4.35 -11.54 -35.45
C VAL A 108 -5.77 -11.20 -35.92
N ASP A 109 -6.67 -10.91 -34.98
CA ASP A 109 -8.03 -10.51 -35.30
C ASP A 109 -8.06 -9.06 -35.81
N ARG A 110 -8.51 -8.87 -37.05
CA ARG A 110 -8.57 -7.56 -37.69
C ARG A 110 -9.52 -6.60 -36.96
N GLY A 111 -10.67 -7.06 -36.50
CA GLY A 111 -11.64 -6.20 -35.82
C GLY A 111 -11.09 -5.63 -34.51
N LEU A 112 -10.38 -6.46 -33.73
CA LEU A 112 -9.71 -6.00 -32.50
C LEU A 112 -8.51 -5.08 -32.77
N ILE A 113 -7.83 -5.24 -33.91
CA ILE A 113 -6.77 -4.33 -34.35
C ILE A 113 -7.38 -2.98 -34.73
N ASP A 114 -8.43 -2.99 -35.56
CA ASP A 114 -9.13 -1.80 -36.01
C ASP A 114 -9.71 -1.02 -34.81
N GLU A 115 -10.30 -1.70 -33.82
CA GLU A 115 -10.79 -1.05 -32.58
C GLU A 115 -9.69 -0.31 -31.79
N ARG A 116 -8.47 -0.86 -31.76
CA ARG A 116 -7.32 -0.17 -31.13
C ARG A 116 -6.84 1.01 -31.96
N LEU A 117 -6.82 0.86 -33.29
CA LEU A 117 -6.43 1.92 -34.21
C LEU A 117 -7.42 3.09 -34.16
N ASP A 118 -8.73 2.82 -34.07
CA ASP A 118 -9.76 3.85 -33.92
C ASP A 118 -9.53 4.68 -32.65
N ALA A 119 -9.19 4.04 -31.53
CA ALA A 119 -8.86 4.74 -30.29
C ALA A 119 -7.59 5.60 -30.41
N VAL A 120 -6.58 5.12 -31.13
CA VAL A 120 -5.35 5.88 -31.40
C VAL A 120 -5.61 7.05 -32.34
N ASP A 121 -6.33 6.83 -33.45
CA ASP A 121 -6.68 7.87 -34.42
C ASP A 121 -7.48 8.98 -33.76
N PHE A 122 -8.54 8.62 -33.02
CA PHE A 122 -9.28 9.56 -32.19
C PHE A 122 -8.33 10.34 -31.29
N MET A 123 -7.53 9.65 -30.47
CA MET A 123 -6.62 10.37 -29.58
C MET A 123 -5.60 11.22 -30.33
N LEU A 124 -5.25 11.01 -31.60
CA LEU A 124 -4.26 11.83 -32.32
C LEU A 124 -4.82 13.10 -32.95
N ARG A 125 -6.14 13.25 -33.11
CA ARG A 125 -6.74 14.43 -33.78
C ARG A 125 -6.40 15.72 -33.06
N SER A 126 -6.13 16.79 -33.80
CA SER A 126 -5.74 18.10 -33.23
C SER A 126 -6.81 18.67 -32.29
N GLU A 127 -8.09 18.48 -32.61
CA GLU A 127 -9.24 18.85 -31.77
C GLU A 127 -9.25 18.19 -30.37
N HIS A 128 -8.57 17.06 -30.18
CA HIS A 128 -8.48 16.36 -28.88
C HIS A 128 -7.16 16.61 -28.15
N GLU A 129 -6.35 17.60 -28.58
CA GLU A 129 -5.05 17.86 -27.95
C GLU A 129 -5.18 18.23 -26.47
N ALA A 130 -6.12 19.11 -26.12
CA ALA A 130 -6.37 19.49 -24.73
C ALA A 130 -6.80 18.28 -23.88
N LEU A 131 -7.70 17.44 -24.42
CA LEU A 131 -8.12 16.19 -23.78
C LEU A 131 -6.91 15.27 -23.55
N ARG A 132 -6.11 15.00 -24.60
CA ARG A 132 -4.89 14.19 -24.51
C ARG A 132 -3.95 14.66 -23.40
N GLN A 133 -3.61 15.95 -23.39
CA GLN A 133 -2.67 16.53 -22.44
C GLN A 133 -3.19 16.38 -21.01
N GLN A 134 -4.48 16.66 -20.81
CA GLN A 134 -5.10 16.52 -19.50
C GLN A 134 -5.15 15.07 -19.03
N GLN A 135 -5.56 14.13 -19.89
CA GLN A 135 -5.57 12.70 -19.58
C GLN A 135 -4.17 12.19 -19.24
N SER A 136 -3.14 12.65 -19.94
CA SER A 136 -1.74 12.33 -19.63
C SER A 136 -1.31 12.80 -18.24
N LEU A 137 -1.73 14.00 -17.82
CA LEU A 137 -1.47 14.51 -16.46
C LEU A 137 -2.20 13.69 -15.39
N LEU A 138 -3.45 13.32 -15.63
CA LEU A 138 -4.24 12.51 -14.70
C LEU A 138 -3.69 11.08 -14.57
N LEU A 139 -3.29 10.47 -15.68
CA LEU A 139 -2.68 9.13 -15.68
C LEU A 139 -1.37 9.08 -14.86
N LYS A 140 -0.60 10.18 -14.78
CA LYS A 140 0.60 10.23 -13.92
C LYS A 140 0.27 10.18 -12.42
N GLN A 141 -0.97 10.48 -12.02
CA GLN A 141 -1.42 10.38 -10.64
C GLN A 141 -1.88 8.96 -10.27
N VAL A 142 -2.08 8.09 -11.26
CA VAL A 142 -2.52 6.71 -11.07
C VAL A 142 -1.34 5.86 -10.57
N GLY A 143 -1.45 5.39 -9.32
CA GLY A 143 -0.43 4.56 -8.68
C GLY A 143 -0.49 3.07 -9.03
N ASP A 144 0.46 2.29 -8.51
CA ASP A 144 0.44 0.83 -8.61
C ASP A 144 -0.60 0.22 -7.65
N LEU A 145 -1.87 0.25 -8.07
CA LEU A 145 -2.98 -0.31 -7.31
C LEU A 145 -2.76 -1.80 -6.96
N GLY A 146 -2.08 -2.56 -7.83
CA GLY A 146 -1.78 -3.96 -7.57
C GLY A 146 -0.84 -4.13 -6.37
N GLY A 147 0.18 -3.27 -6.28
CA GLY A 147 1.08 -3.19 -5.14
C GLY A 147 0.39 -2.70 -3.87
N VAL A 148 -0.42 -1.65 -3.98
CA VAL A 148 -1.17 -1.05 -2.87
C VAL A 148 -2.16 -2.06 -2.28
N PHE A 149 -3.03 -2.68 -3.09
CA PHE A 149 -3.99 -3.66 -2.60
C PHE A 149 -3.33 -4.87 -1.96
N ARG A 150 -2.16 -5.29 -2.45
CA ARG A 150 -1.39 -6.35 -1.81
C ARG A 150 -0.94 -5.93 -0.41
N ARG A 151 -0.40 -4.72 -0.26
CA ARG A 151 0.05 -4.19 1.04
C ARG A 151 -1.12 -3.97 2.02
N ILE A 152 -2.27 -3.50 1.54
CA ILE A 152 -3.50 -3.41 2.34
C ILE A 152 -3.90 -4.79 2.85
N LYS A 153 -3.94 -5.80 1.98
CA LYS A 153 -4.25 -7.19 2.37
C LYS A 153 -3.25 -7.83 3.32
N THR A 154 -2.00 -7.38 3.31
CA THR A 154 -0.97 -7.84 4.25
C THR A 154 -0.84 -6.92 5.47
N ARG A 155 -1.76 -5.97 5.67
CA ARG A 155 -1.76 -5.00 6.78
C ARG A 155 -0.45 -4.22 6.93
N SER A 156 0.19 -3.93 5.79
CA SER A 156 1.47 -3.23 5.71
C SER A 156 1.41 -2.04 4.74
N ALA A 157 0.20 -1.53 4.51
CA ALA A 157 -0.01 -0.33 3.71
C ALA A 157 0.42 0.92 4.47
N SER A 158 1.32 1.68 3.86
CA SER A 158 1.81 2.95 4.39
C SER A 158 0.85 4.11 4.08
N VAL A 159 1.04 5.25 4.72
CA VAL A 159 0.33 6.51 4.39
C VAL A 159 0.42 6.84 2.90
N ARG A 160 1.59 6.59 2.28
CA ARG A 160 1.80 6.81 0.84
C ARG A 160 0.92 5.91 -0.01
N ASP A 161 0.66 4.69 0.43
CA ASP A 161 -0.20 3.74 -0.28
C ASP A 161 -1.66 4.21 -0.27
N TRP A 162 -2.14 4.66 0.89
CA TRP A 162 -3.49 5.22 1.04
C TRP A 162 -3.66 6.51 0.25
N CYS A 163 -2.67 7.42 0.31
CA CYS A 163 -2.66 8.62 -0.54
C CYS A 163 -2.67 8.25 -2.03
N SER A 164 -1.88 7.26 -2.44
CA SER A 164 -1.82 6.79 -3.83
C SER A 164 -3.15 6.20 -4.29
N LEU A 165 -3.82 5.42 -3.44
CA LEU A 165 -5.16 4.88 -3.72
C LEU A 165 -6.19 6.00 -3.90
N TYR A 166 -6.20 6.95 -2.98
CA TYR A 166 -7.11 8.10 -3.01
C TYR A 166 -6.90 8.95 -4.27
N ASN A 167 -5.66 9.37 -4.54
CA ASN A 167 -5.33 10.16 -5.72
C ASN A 167 -5.67 9.42 -7.03
N THR A 168 -5.49 8.09 -7.05
CA THR A 168 -5.89 7.27 -8.21
C THR A 168 -7.40 7.27 -8.42
N ALA A 169 -8.19 7.16 -7.33
CA ALA A 169 -9.64 7.23 -7.40
C ALA A 169 -10.12 8.60 -7.90
N GLU A 170 -9.56 9.69 -7.36
CA GLU A 170 -9.88 11.06 -7.79
C GLU A 170 -9.48 11.30 -9.25
N ALA A 171 -8.29 10.84 -9.67
CA ALA A 171 -7.86 10.94 -11.05
C ALA A 171 -8.84 10.23 -11.99
N PHE A 172 -9.32 9.03 -11.62
CA PHE A 172 -10.28 8.29 -12.42
C PHE A 172 -11.63 9.02 -12.56
N LEU A 173 -12.15 9.60 -11.47
CA LEU A 173 -13.36 10.42 -11.51
C LEU A 173 -13.20 11.64 -12.44
N GLN A 174 -12.07 12.33 -12.36
CA GLN A 174 -11.77 13.46 -13.23
C GLN A 174 -11.62 13.04 -14.69
N MET A 175 -10.97 11.91 -14.98
CA MET A 175 -10.85 11.37 -16.33
C MET A 175 -12.23 11.08 -16.93
N HIS A 176 -13.12 10.43 -16.17
CA HIS A 176 -14.49 10.11 -16.58
C HIS A 176 -15.29 11.37 -16.91
N ALA A 177 -15.33 12.35 -15.99
CA ALA A 177 -16.08 13.59 -16.19
C ALA A 177 -15.62 14.33 -17.45
N ARG A 178 -14.34 14.26 -17.81
CA ARG A 178 -13.80 14.91 -19.00
C ARG A 178 -14.20 14.22 -20.30
N PHE A 179 -14.18 12.89 -20.33
CA PHE A 179 -14.69 12.15 -21.49
C PHE A 179 -16.20 12.38 -21.69
N GLU A 180 -16.98 12.54 -20.62
CA GLU A 180 -18.41 12.88 -20.73
C GLU A 180 -18.66 14.29 -21.27
N LEU A 181 -17.88 15.28 -20.82
CA LEU A 181 -17.99 16.65 -21.33
C LEU A 181 -17.60 16.75 -22.81
N ASP A 182 -16.53 16.07 -23.21
CA ASP A 182 -16.07 16.09 -24.59
C ASP A 182 -17.00 15.32 -25.52
N ARG A 183 -17.64 14.24 -25.07
CA ARG A 183 -18.65 13.51 -25.87
C ARG A 183 -19.76 14.42 -26.41
N ASN A 184 -20.12 15.46 -25.67
CA ASN A 184 -21.12 16.45 -26.11
C ASN A 184 -20.58 17.41 -27.19
N SER A 185 -19.25 17.48 -27.35
CA SER A 185 -18.55 18.44 -28.20
C SER A 185 -17.89 17.78 -29.43
N THR A 186 -17.49 16.51 -29.34
CA THR A 186 -16.57 15.86 -30.28
C THR A 186 -17.13 14.64 -31.02
N GLY A 187 -18.39 14.26 -30.75
CA GLY A 187 -19.05 13.13 -31.40
C GLY A 187 -18.94 11.81 -30.63
N ASP A 188 -19.11 10.69 -31.33
CA ASP A 188 -19.10 9.37 -30.70
C ASP A 188 -17.69 8.90 -30.33
N LEU A 189 -17.52 8.49 -29.07
CA LEU A 189 -16.28 7.91 -28.57
C LEU A 189 -16.03 6.53 -29.19
N PRO A 190 -14.78 6.19 -29.57
CA PRO A 190 -14.40 4.84 -29.98
C PRO A 190 -14.79 3.80 -28.93
N ALA A 191 -15.14 2.58 -29.36
CA ALA A 191 -15.67 1.52 -28.51
C ALA A 191 -14.79 1.28 -27.27
N LEU A 192 -13.48 1.16 -27.45
CA LEU A 192 -12.50 0.95 -26.38
C LEU A 192 -12.54 2.05 -25.31
N ILE A 193 -12.63 3.31 -25.71
CA ILE A 193 -12.72 4.46 -24.79
C ILE A 193 -14.10 4.52 -24.14
N SER A 194 -15.17 4.27 -24.91
CA SER A 194 -16.53 4.26 -24.37
C SER A 194 -16.72 3.18 -23.30
N ASN A 195 -16.09 2.01 -23.49
CA ASN A 195 -16.15 0.89 -22.55
C ASN A 195 -15.35 1.18 -21.27
N SER A 196 -14.20 1.86 -21.38
CA SER A 196 -13.41 2.23 -20.21
C SER A 196 -14.10 3.26 -19.33
N VAL A 197 -14.79 4.22 -19.95
CA VAL A 197 -15.64 5.21 -19.25
C VAL A 197 -16.79 4.50 -18.53
N ARG A 198 -17.49 3.57 -19.18
CA ARG A 198 -18.59 2.81 -18.55
C ARG A 198 -18.13 1.88 -17.43
N SER A 199 -16.87 1.46 -17.42
CA SER A 199 -16.36 0.47 -16.49
C SER A 199 -15.96 1.08 -15.14
N GLY A 200 -16.91 1.06 -14.20
CA GLY A 200 -16.67 1.27 -12.77
C GLY A 200 -16.54 2.74 -12.35
N ASN A 201 -17.28 3.15 -11.32
CA ASN A 201 -17.19 4.48 -10.77
C ASN A 201 -16.62 4.40 -9.33
N PRO A 202 -15.38 4.87 -9.07
CA PRO A 202 -14.78 4.82 -7.75
C PRO A 202 -15.28 5.93 -6.81
N LEU A 203 -16.41 6.59 -7.11
CA LEU A 203 -16.97 7.66 -6.30
C LEU A 203 -17.18 7.27 -4.85
N GLN A 204 -17.76 6.08 -4.61
CA GLN A 204 -17.96 5.58 -3.25
C GLN A 204 -16.61 5.37 -2.54
N LEU A 205 -15.63 4.78 -3.22
CA LEU A 205 -14.30 4.57 -2.66
C LEU A 205 -13.62 5.90 -2.29
N SER A 206 -13.65 6.88 -3.21
CA SER A 206 -13.07 8.21 -2.94
C SER A 206 -13.76 8.90 -1.77
N ALA A 207 -15.10 8.90 -1.73
CA ALA A 207 -15.88 9.49 -0.65
C ALA A 207 -15.58 8.82 0.69
N THR A 208 -15.53 7.49 0.74
CA THR A 208 -15.16 6.74 1.95
C THR A 208 -13.74 7.10 2.41
N LEU A 209 -12.75 7.08 1.51
CA LEU A 209 -11.38 7.42 1.86
C LEU A 209 -11.24 8.85 2.39
N ARG A 210 -11.91 9.81 1.75
CA ARG A 210 -11.92 11.22 2.17
C ARG A 210 -12.53 11.41 3.56
N ASN A 211 -13.63 10.71 3.84
CA ASN A 211 -14.37 10.84 5.10
C ASN A 211 -13.75 10.03 6.24
N VAL A 212 -13.01 8.96 5.94
CA VAL A 212 -12.40 8.09 6.94
C VAL A 212 -10.98 8.53 7.28
N ILE A 213 -10.15 8.87 6.29
CA ILE A 213 -8.72 9.13 6.50
C ILE A 213 -8.43 10.63 6.56
N ASP A 214 -7.73 11.06 7.60
CA ASP A 214 -7.13 12.39 7.63
C ASP A 214 -5.77 12.37 6.94
N PHE A 215 -5.74 12.68 5.64
CA PHE A 215 -4.50 12.66 4.86
C PHE A 215 -3.50 13.77 5.23
N GLU A 216 -3.93 14.85 5.90
CA GLU A 216 -3.01 15.91 6.32
C GLU A 216 -2.29 15.49 7.58
N GLU A 217 -3.04 15.07 8.60
CA GLU A 217 -2.50 14.56 9.86
C GLU A 217 -1.68 13.29 9.62
N SER A 218 -2.16 12.38 8.76
CA SER A 218 -1.40 11.16 8.43
C SER A 218 -0.01 11.46 7.86
N ARG A 219 0.16 12.59 7.16
CA ARG A 219 1.45 12.97 6.58
C ARG A 219 2.40 13.57 7.63
N SER A 220 1.88 14.29 8.63
CA SER A 220 2.72 14.85 9.70
C SER A 220 3.24 13.73 10.60
N GLU A 221 2.35 12.85 11.04
CA GLU A 221 2.67 11.78 11.99
C GLU A 221 3.34 10.56 11.33
N LYS A 222 3.31 10.47 10.00
CA LYS A 222 3.80 9.33 9.20
C LYS A 222 3.07 8.02 9.48
N GLU A 223 1.96 8.08 10.20
CA GLU A 223 1.03 6.97 10.44
C GLU A 223 -0.32 7.26 9.78
N VAL A 224 -1.11 6.24 9.51
CA VAL A 224 -2.45 6.46 8.96
C VAL A 224 -3.32 6.94 10.09
N ILE A 225 -4.01 8.06 9.92
CA ILE A 225 -4.88 8.64 10.93
C ILE A 225 -6.31 8.65 10.42
N VAL A 226 -7.22 8.17 11.26
CA VAL A 226 -8.65 8.17 11.02
C VAL A 226 -9.25 9.47 11.54
N ARG A 227 -10.18 10.06 10.80
CA ARG A 227 -10.88 11.28 11.21
C ARG A 227 -11.74 11.04 12.45
N SER A 228 -11.85 12.07 13.28
CA SER A 228 -12.81 12.08 14.40
C SER A 228 -14.25 11.94 13.92
N GLY A 229 -15.07 11.23 14.68
CA GLY A 229 -16.48 10.95 14.38
C GLY A 229 -16.70 9.75 13.45
N VAL A 230 -15.64 9.04 13.05
CA VAL A 230 -15.75 7.79 12.26
C VAL A 230 -16.01 6.59 13.18
N SER A 231 -15.44 6.60 14.39
CA SER A 231 -15.55 5.52 15.36
C SER A 231 -15.47 6.06 16.78
N ASP A 232 -16.59 6.05 17.49
CA ASP A 232 -16.67 6.52 18.89
C ASP A 232 -15.67 5.82 19.81
N ALA A 233 -15.40 4.54 19.55
CA ALA A 233 -14.43 3.76 20.33
C ALA A 233 -12.98 4.23 20.09
N LEU A 234 -12.66 4.62 18.85
CA LEU A 234 -11.33 5.14 18.51
C LEU A 234 -11.16 6.56 19.07
N ASP A 235 -12.21 7.37 18.99
CA ASP A 235 -12.22 8.73 19.52
C ASP A 235 -12.06 8.72 21.05
N GLN A 236 -12.79 7.85 21.77
CA GLN A 236 -12.61 7.68 23.21
C GLN A 236 -11.21 7.20 23.58
N ALA A 237 -10.60 6.30 22.79
CA ALA A 237 -9.23 5.85 23.02
C ALA A 237 -8.22 6.99 22.79
N ARG A 238 -8.47 7.85 21.80
CA ARG A 238 -7.65 9.03 21.50
C ARG A 238 -7.75 10.08 22.61
N ASP A 239 -8.95 10.36 23.10
CA ASP A 239 -9.19 11.29 24.20
C ASP A 239 -8.47 10.82 25.47
N LYS A 240 -8.62 9.53 25.82
CA LYS A 240 -7.90 8.92 26.95
C LYS A 240 -6.38 8.99 26.80
N TYR A 241 -5.86 8.82 25.58
CA TYR A 241 -4.42 8.93 25.32
C TYR A 241 -3.92 10.37 25.45
N GLN A 242 -4.70 11.36 24.99
CA GLN A 242 -4.36 12.78 25.15
C GLN A 242 -4.39 13.22 26.62
N ASP A 243 -5.35 12.72 27.39
CA ASP A 243 -5.44 12.99 28.83
C ASP A 243 -4.45 12.19 29.66
N LEU A 244 -3.74 11.22 29.05
CA LEU A 244 -2.87 10.31 29.78
C LEU A 244 -1.74 11.04 30.48
N ASP A 245 -1.08 11.99 29.82
CA ASP A 245 0.03 12.76 30.41
C ASP A 245 -0.42 13.54 31.66
N ASN A 246 -1.66 14.06 31.66
CA ASN A 246 -2.23 14.74 32.80
C ASN A 246 -2.49 13.77 33.97
N ILE A 247 -3.05 12.59 33.67
CA ILE A 247 -3.30 11.53 34.66
C ILE A 247 -1.98 11.04 35.27
N LEU A 248 -0.96 10.77 34.44
CA LEU A 248 0.35 10.31 34.90
C LEU A 248 1.04 11.36 35.77
N THR A 249 0.89 12.64 35.42
CA THR A 249 1.41 13.75 36.21
C THR A 249 0.71 13.86 37.57
N GLU A 250 -0.61 13.77 37.61
CA GLU A 250 -1.39 13.81 38.86
C GLU A 250 -1.01 12.65 39.79
N ILE A 251 -0.83 11.45 39.26
CA ILE A 251 -0.44 10.28 40.03
C ILE A 251 1.00 10.40 40.54
N ALA A 252 1.92 10.95 39.73
CA ALA A 252 3.26 11.26 40.19
C ALA A 252 3.24 12.19 41.42
N TYR A 253 2.39 13.22 41.41
CA TYR A 253 2.21 14.10 42.57
C TYR A 253 1.63 13.36 43.77
N GLN A 254 0.61 12.53 43.60
CA GLN A 254 0.00 11.76 44.69
C GLN A 254 1.01 10.81 45.35
N ILE A 255 1.81 10.11 44.55
CA ILE A 255 2.87 9.22 45.04
C ILE A 255 3.92 10.03 45.82
N GLN A 256 4.29 11.22 45.33
CA GLN A 256 5.23 12.10 46.00
C GLN A 256 4.69 12.65 47.34
N GLU A 257 3.39 12.92 47.44
CA GLU A 257 2.75 13.37 48.69
C GLU A 257 2.72 12.26 49.75
N VAL A 258 2.46 11.02 49.36
CA VAL A 258 2.46 9.86 50.27
C VAL A 258 3.89 9.53 50.73
N HIS A 259 4.88 9.76 49.87
CA HIS A 259 6.29 9.48 50.15
C HIS A 259 7.17 10.73 49.95
N PRO A 260 7.15 11.72 50.87
CA PRO A 260 7.94 12.94 50.71
C PRO A 260 9.46 12.73 50.86
N THR A 261 9.89 11.53 51.28
CA THR A 261 11.30 11.19 51.53
C THR A 261 12.03 10.68 50.29
N ILE A 262 11.32 10.30 49.23
CA ILE A 262 11.95 9.88 47.97
C ILE A 262 12.27 11.05 47.07
N ALA A 263 13.29 10.85 46.23
CA ALA A 263 13.57 11.74 45.11
C ALA A 263 12.32 11.90 44.22
N PRO A 264 12.16 13.04 43.54
CA PRO A 264 11.02 13.28 42.66
C PRO A 264 10.85 12.13 41.66
N VAL A 265 9.64 11.57 41.64
CA VAL A 265 9.28 10.46 40.75
C VAL A 265 8.55 10.96 39.51
N THR A 266 8.68 10.20 38.43
CA THR A 266 7.84 10.39 37.22
C THR A 266 7.07 9.10 36.97
N VAL A 267 5.85 9.19 36.45
CA VAL A 267 5.09 8.00 36.03
C VAL A 267 5.07 7.97 34.52
N GLN A 268 5.40 6.82 33.94
CA GLN A 268 5.51 6.63 32.51
C GLN A 268 4.69 5.43 32.07
N TYR A 269 4.19 5.49 30.84
CA TYR A 269 3.53 4.38 30.18
C TYR A 269 4.45 3.77 29.13
N ILE A 270 4.66 2.46 29.20
CA ILE A 270 5.52 1.73 28.28
C ILE A 270 4.70 0.60 27.63
N PRO A 271 4.58 0.56 26.29
CA PRO A 271 3.85 -0.51 25.60
C PRO A 271 4.31 -1.91 26.04
N GLN A 272 3.36 -2.84 26.23
CA GLN A 272 3.55 -4.21 26.76
C GLN A 272 3.97 -4.32 28.23
N VAL A 273 4.59 -3.30 28.82
CA VAL A 273 4.97 -3.29 30.24
C VAL A 273 3.88 -2.68 31.11
N GLY A 274 3.17 -1.68 30.59
CA GLY A 274 2.11 -0.94 31.28
C GLY A 274 2.62 0.34 31.96
N TYR A 275 1.93 0.75 33.01
CA TYR A 275 2.27 1.95 33.78
C TYR A 275 3.34 1.64 34.82
N VAL A 276 4.36 2.50 34.91
CA VAL A 276 5.51 2.32 35.80
C VAL A 276 5.94 3.63 36.44
N VAL A 277 6.38 3.56 37.69
CA VAL A 277 7.05 4.65 38.40
C VAL A 277 8.53 4.62 38.05
N CYS A 278 9.04 5.72 37.53
CA CYS A 278 10.43 5.94 37.19
C CYS A 278 11.11 6.79 38.27
N CYS A 279 12.21 6.25 38.80
CA CYS A 279 13.01 6.84 39.87
C CYS A 279 14.48 6.95 39.43
N ASP A 280 15.12 8.08 39.75
CA ASP A 280 16.55 8.34 39.46
C ASP A 280 17.53 7.61 40.41
N SER A 281 17.00 6.83 41.35
CA SER A 281 17.78 6.05 42.30
C SER A 281 16.99 4.84 42.80
N ALA A 282 17.71 3.83 43.28
CA ALA A 282 17.10 2.64 43.86
C ALA A 282 16.32 3.02 45.13
N THR A 283 15.05 2.60 45.18
CA THR A 283 14.16 2.81 46.32
C THR A 283 14.03 1.54 47.15
N THR A 284 13.89 1.70 48.46
CA THR A 284 13.70 0.59 49.42
C THR A 284 12.26 0.51 49.94
N ILE A 285 11.33 1.23 49.31
CA ILE A 285 9.91 1.24 49.68
C ILE A 285 9.34 -0.17 49.43
N PRO A 286 8.77 -0.85 50.44
CA PRO A 286 8.26 -2.21 50.27
C PRO A 286 7.11 -2.33 49.27
N GLU A 287 6.35 -1.26 49.08
CA GLU A 287 5.19 -1.21 48.19
C GLU A 287 5.60 -1.12 46.70
N PHE A 288 6.83 -0.67 46.43
CA PHE A 288 7.35 -0.49 45.08
C PHE A 288 8.00 -1.77 44.60
N VAL A 289 7.35 -2.47 43.67
CA VAL A 289 7.86 -3.72 43.11
C VAL A 289 8.69 -3.44 41.86
N PHE A 290 10.00 -3.70 41.96
CA PHE A 290 10.94 -3.53 40.86
C PHE A 290 10.53 -4.30 39.60
N GLN A 291 10.59 -3.64 38.44
CA GLN A 291 10.31 -4.25 37.13
C GLN A 291 11.59 -4.46 36.35
N PHE A 292 12.29 -3.38 36.03
CA PHE A 292 13.53 -3.40 35.27
C PHE A 292 14.30 -2.10 35.50
N GLN A 293 15.52 -2.07 35.00
CA GLN A 293 16.42 -0.92 35.01
C GLN A 293 16.92 -0.73 33.58
N GLU A 294 16.87 0.50 33.08
CA GLU A 294 17.35 0.81 31.72
C GLU A 294 18.86 1.08 31.72
N ASP A 295 19.30 1.98 32.61
CA ASP A 295 20.69 2.39 32.80
C ASP A 295 21.05 2.43 34.30
N ASP A 296 22.30 2.74 34.65
CA ASP A 296 22.79 2.83 36.05
C ASP A 296 22.02 3.85 36.93
N THR A 297 21.24 4.73 36.33
CA THR A 297 20.51 5.82 37.01
C THR A 297 18.99 5.67 36.99
N THR A 298 18.41 4.84 36.11
CA THR A 298 16.97 4.87 35.83
C THR A 298 16.31 3.54 36.22
N PHE A 299 15.52 3.57 37.28
CA PHE A 299 14.88 2.40 37.87
C PHE A 299 13.36 2.46 37.73
N PHE A 300 12.74 1.37 37.27
CA PHE A 300 11.31 1.27 37.06
C PHE A 300 10.65 0.33 38.06
N TYR A 301 9.58 0.80 38.69
CA TYR A 301 8.81 0.09 39.71
C TYR A 301 7.32 0.10 39.38
N LYS A 302 6.58 -0.85 39.97
CA LYS A 302 5.11 -0.82 40.03
C LYS A 302 4.64 -0.76 41.47
N ASP A 303 3.88 0.26 41.80
CA ASP A 303 3.14 0.37 43.05
C ASP A 303 1.69 -0.11 42.86
N SER A 304 0.83 0.10 43.87
CA SER A 304 -0.60 -0.21 43.77
C SER A 304 -1.31 0.67 42.73
N CYS A 305 -0.98 1.95 42.67
CA CYS A 305 -1.63 2.90 41.76
C CYS A 305 -1.36 2.57 40.28
N CYS A 306 -0.13 2.19 39.92
CA CYS A 306 0.20 1.73 38.57
C CYS A 306 -0.56 0.45 38.18
N ARG A 307 -0.81 -0.47 39.12
CA ARG A 307 -1.62 -1.66 38.83
C ARG A 307 -3.09 -1.32 38.62
N ASP A 308 -3.63 -0.40 39.41
CA ASP A 308 -5.00 0.08 39.23
C ASP A 308 -5.16 0.80 37.88
N LEU A 309 -4.14 1.54 37.43
CA LEU A 309 -4.09 2.11 36.07
C LEU A 309 -4.03 1.03 34.98
N ASP A 310 -3.21 -0.01 35.16
CA ASP A 310 -3.14 -1.13 34.23
C ASP A 310 -4.50 -1.84 34.12
N ASP A 311 -5.24 -1.99 35.22
CA ASP A 311 -6.55 -2.65 35.24
C ASP A 311 -7.68 -1.76 34.69
N SER A 312 -7.64 -0.45 34.94
CA SER A 312 -8.70 0.48 34.56
C SER A 312 -8.54 1.08 33.15
N ILE A 313 -7.33 1.50 32.80
CA ILE A 313 -7.01 2.15 31.53
C ILE A 313 -6.46 1.12 30.54
N GLY A 314 -5.61 0.21 31.00
CA GLY A 314 -5.04 -0.85 30.17
C GLY A 314 -4.04 -0.37 29.11
N ASP A 315 -3.85 -1.19 28.07
CA ASP A 315 -2.90 -0.92 26.98
C ASP A 315 -3.51 0.05 25.95
N VAL A 316 -3.54 1.35 26.27
CA VAL A 316 -4.15 2.41 25.43
C VAL A 316 -3.51 2.45 24.03
N PHE A 317 -2.18 2.35 23.95
CA PHE A 317 -1.47 2.32 22.68
C PHE A 317 -1.77 1.02 21.92
N GLY A 318 -1.85 -0.11 22.63
CA GLY A 318 -2.35 -1.37 22.06
C GLY A 318 -3.74 -1.22 21.44
N MET A 319 -4.68 -0.53 22.10
CA MET A 319 -6.02 -0.30 21.55
C MET A 319 -6.01 0.56 20.27
N LEU A 320 -5.17 1.61 20.23
CA LEU A 320 -4.99 2.46 19.04
C LEU A 320 -4.37 1.69 17.86
N VAL A 321 -3.35 0.87 18.12
CA VAL A 321 -2.64 0.09 17.09
C VAL A 321 -3.43 -1.12 16.62
N VAL A 322 -4.16 -1.80 17.52
CA VAL A 322 -4.95 -2.99 17.19
C VAL A 322 -6.15 -2.67 16.31
N TRP A 323 -6.72 -1.46 16.40
CA TRP A 323 -7.80 -1.04 15.50
C TRP A 323 -7.34 -1.05 14.02
N PHE A 324 -6.12 -0.60 13.74
CA PHE A 324 -5.52 -0.66 12.39
C PHE A 324 -5.22 -2.08 11.91
N LEU A 325 -5.04 -3.03 12.82
CA LEU A 325 -4.81 -4.43 12.49
C LEU A 325 -6.11 -5.23 12.35
N LEU A 326 -7.23 -4.80 12.93
CA LEU A 326 -8.49 -5.56 12.92
C LEU A 326 -9.54 -5.04 11.94
N ALA A 327 -9.46 -3.77 11.50
CA ALA A 327 -10.27 -3.23 10.40
C ALA A 327 -9.73 -3.63 9.01
#